data_AF-A0A2C9LQ02-F1
#
_entry.id   AF-A0A2C9LQ02-F1
#
_cell.length_a   1.000
_cell.length_b   1.000
_cell.length_c   1.000
_cell.angle_alpha   90.00
_cell.angle_beta   90.00
_cell.angle_gamma   90.00
#
_symmetry.space_group_name_H-M   'P 1'
#
loop_
_entity.id
_entity.type
_entity.pdbx_description
1 polymer ?
#
loop_
_entity_poly.entity_id
_entity_poly.type
_entity_poly.pdbx_seq_one_letter_code
_entity_poly.pdbx_strand_id
1 'polypeptide(L)'
;LDLGVVPLAGTLGETTTQGLDNLAQRAAAFKKGGCGFAKWRCVLNIGPHTPSHLGMLENANVLARYATICQANGLVPIVEPEVLCDGDHDIHRAQKVTEQVLAYVYKALADHHVYLEGTLLKPNMVTPGQDCPHKVSHEEIGLATVTALRRGVPAAVPGITFLSGGQSELDATANLHAINTAKPLKPWKLTFSYGRALQASVLKAWQGKDENVEAAQKVFLHRAKANGMAAMGKYEGEDAAGAAAESLFIAKHAY
;
A
#
# COMPACT_ATOMS: atom_id res chain seq x y z
N LEU A 1 -12.95 4.28 3.60
CA LEU A 1 -14.39 4.45 3.27
C LEU A 1 -15.04 3.09 3.01
N ASP A 2 -14.25 2.10 2.59
CA ASP A 2 -14.65 0.70 2.63
C ASP A 2 -15.18 0.29 4.01
N LEU A 3 -15.93 -0.82 4.01
CA LEU A 3 -16.48 -1.48 5.19
C LEU A 3 -15.90 -2.89 5.35
N GLY A 4 -14.63 -3.06 4.95
CA GLY A 4 -13.90 -4.33 5.05
C GLY A 4 -14.09 -5.28 3.87
N VAL A 5 -13.34 -6.38 3.94
CA VAL A 5 -13.34 -7.44 2.92
C VAL A 5 -14.44 -8.46 3.16
N VAL A 6 -14.94 -9.06 2.09
CA VAL A 6 -15.91 -10.15 2.12
C VAL A 6 -15.45 -11.30 1.20
N PRO A 7 -15.72 -12.57 1.54
CA PRO A 7 -15.32 -13.71 0.71
C PRO A 7 -15.95 -13.68 -0.69
N LEU A 8 -15.18 -14.05 -1.71
CA LEU A 8 -15.71 -14.33 -3.05
C LEU A 8 -16.07 -15.82 -3.17
N ALA A 9 -17.36 -16.12 -3.18
CA ALA A 9 -17.85 -17.49 -3.31
C ALA A 9 -17.32 -18.17 -4.59
N GLY A 10 -16.94 -19.44 -4.48
CA GLY A 10 -16.37 -20.19 -5.62
C GLY A 10 -14.88 -19.93 -5.90
N THR A 11 -14.21 -19.14 -5.05
CA THR A 11 -12.76 -18.89 -5.14
C THR A 11 -11.97 -19.58 -4.02
N LEU A 12 -10.65 -19.62 -4.15
CA LEU A 12 -9.74 -20.22 -3.16
C LEU A 12 -9.32 -19.19 -2.12
N GLY A 13 -10.23 -18.85 -1.20
CA GLY A 13 -9.95 -17.92 -0.11
C GLY A 13 -9.67 -16.49 -0.57
N GLU A 14 -10.22 -16.08 -1.71
CA GLU A 14 -10.13 -14.71 -2.20
C GLU A 14 -11.29 -13.86 -1.67
N THR A 15 -11.10 -12.54 -1.72
CA THR A 15 -12.06 -11.57 -1.22
C THR A 15 -12.31 -10.46 -2.24
N THR A 16 -13.43 -9.76 -2.07
CA THR A 16 -13.65 -8.40 -2.57
C THR A 16 -13.89 -7.48 -1.38
N THR A 17 -14.09 -6.19 -1.62
CA THR A 17 -14.31 -5.20 -0.56
C THR A 17 -15.70 -4.58 -0.67
N GLN A 18 -16.39 -4.43 0.45
CA GLN A 18 -17.73 -3.85 0.50
C GLN A 18 -17.74 -2.39 0.95
N GLY A 19 -18.88 -1.71 0.78
CA GLY A 19 -19.13 -0.35 1.28
C GLY A 19 -19.55 0.68 0.23
N LEU A 20 -19.91 0.25 -0.99
CA LEU A 20 -20.35 1.14 -2.05
C LEU A 20 -21.76 1.68 -1.79
N ASP A 21 -22.56 0.95 -1.02
CA ASP A 21 -23.88 1.39 -0.59
C ASP A 21 -23.78 2.68 0.21
N ASN A 22 -24.58 3.67 -0.19
CA ASN A 22 -24.58 5.02 0.37
C ASN A 22 -23.22 5.75 0.36
N LEU A 23 -22.26 5.31 -0.46
CA LEU A 23 -20.91 5.89 -0.48
C LEU A 23 -20.93 7.36 -0.89
N ALA A 24 -21.80 7.78 -1.82
CA ALA A 24 -21.90 9.17 -2.26
C ALA A 24 -22.31 10.10 -1.09
N GLN A 25 -23.33 9.71 -0.33
CA GLN A 25 -23.80 10.45 0.84
C GLN A 25 -22.71 10.52 1.91
N ARG A 26 -22.02 9.42 2.18
CA ARG A 26 -20.89 9.39 3.12
C ARG A 26 -19.74 10.27 2.65
N ALA A 27 -19.37 10.20 1.37
CA ALA A 27 -18.30 11.01 0.78
C ALA A 27 -18.61 12.50 0.87
N ALA A 28 -19.83 12.92 0.53
CA ALA A 28 -20.27 14.31 0.68
C ALA A 28 -20.22 14.79 2.15
N ALA A 29 -20.65 13.94 3.09
CA ALA A 29 -20.59 14.26 4.52
C ALA A 29 -19.14 14.42 5.00
N PHE A 30 -18.22 13.53 4.61
CA PHE A 30 -16.80 13.65 4.94
C PHE A 30 -16.15 14.87 4.29
N LYS A 31 -16.52 15.19 3.05
CA LYS A 31 -16.05 16.42 2.39
C LYS A 31 -16.50 17.67 3.15
N LYS A 32 -17.76 17.73 3.57
CA LYS A 32 -18.29 18.81 4.41
C LYS A 32 -17.57 18.88 5.77
N GLY A 33 -17.13 17.74 6.30
CA GLY A 33 -16.30 17.63 7.50
C GLY A 33 -14.83 18.01 7.33
N GLY A 34 -14.39 18.40 6.13
CA GLY A 34 -13.03 18.87 5.85
C GLY A 34 -12.08 17.83 5.28
N CYS A 35 -12.52 16.60 5.00
CA CYS A 35 -11.66 15.60 4.36
C CYS A 35 -11.30 16.03 2.92
N GLY A 36 -10.01 15.91 2.57
CA GLY A 36 -9.52 16.17 1.20
C GLY A 36 -9.40 14.92 0.32
N PHE A 37 -9.27 13.75 0.94
CA PHE A 37 -9.06 12.48 0.26
C PHE A 37 -9.74 11.34 1.04
N ALA A 38 -9.83 10.18 0.39
CA ALA A 38 -10.35 8.95 0.97
C ALA A 38 -9.41 7.77 0.65
N LYS A 39 -9.62 6.64 1.33
CA LYS A 39 -8.91 5.37 1.08
C LYS A 39 -9.91 4.24 0.94
N TRP A 40 -9.61 3.28 0.06
CA TRP A 40 -10.32 2.02 -0.07
C TRP A 40 -9.35 0.88 -0.33
N ARG A 41 -9.35 -0.13 0.56
CA ARG A 41 -8.45 -1.29 0.49
C ARG A 41 -9.12 -2.49 -0.15
N CYS A 42 -8.48 -3.05 -1.16
CA CYS A 42 -8.74 -4.39 -1.68
C CYS A 42 -7.57 -5.30 -1.35
N VAL A 43 -7.82 -6.60 -1.23
CA VAL A 43 -6.82 -7.59 -0.82
C VAL A 43 -6.76 -8.70 -1.84
N LEU A 44 -5.56 -9.01 -2.31
CA LEU A 44 -5.29 -10.10 -3.24
C LEU A 44 -4.18 -10.98 -2.67
N ASN A 45 -4.33 -12.30 -2.83
CA ASN A 45 -3.40 -13.28 -2.27
C ASN A 45 -2.61 -13.96 -3.39
N ILE A 46 -1.32 -14.19 -3.18
CA ILE A 46 -0.50 -14.98 -4.09
C ILE A 46 -0.56 -16.44 -3.66
N GLY A 47 -0.92 -17.32 -4.60
CA GLY A 47 -0.89 -18.75 -4.42
C GLY A 47 -0.73 -19.49 -5.75
N PRO A 48 -0.84 -20.84 -5.74
CA PRO A 48 -0.76 -21.64 -6.97
C PRO A 48 -1.84 -21.27 -8.00
N HIS A 49 -3.02 -20.87 -7.52
CA HIS A 49 -4.20 -20.56 -8.33
C HIS A 49 -4.78 -19.16 -8.05
N THR A 50 -4.09 -18.36 -7.24
CA THR A 50 -4.50 -17.00 -6.84
C THR A 50 -3.39 -15.98 -7.11
N PRO A 51 -3.73 -14.71 -7.41
CA PRO A 51 -5.09 -14.22 -7.58
C PRO A 51 -5.71 -14.74 -8.88
N SER A 52 -6.98 -15.15 -8.81
CA SER A 52 -7.72 -15.62 -9.97
C SER A 52 -8.10 -14.46 -10.87
N HIS A 53 -8.54 -14.77 -12.10
CA HIS A 53 -9.13 -13.77 -12.98
C HIS A 53 -10.32 -13.06 -12.32
N LEU A 54 -11.20 -13.80 -11.63
CA LEU A 54 -12.35 -13.23 -10.93
C LEU A 54 -11.89 -12.31 -9.80
N GLY A 55 -10.92 -12.74 -8.98
CA GLY A 55 -10.37 -11.93 -7.89
C GLY A 55 -9.78 -10.61 -8.37
N MET A 56 -9.01 -10.62 -9.46
CA MET A 56 -8.47 -9.39 -10.05
C MET A 56 -9.54 -8.49 -10.66
N LEU A 57 -10.48 -9.06 -11.42
CA LEU A 57 -11.54 -8.31 -12.10
C LEU A 57 -12.45 -7.60 -11.09
N GLU A 58 -12.91 -8.31 -10.06
CA GLU A 58 -13.86 -7.79 -9.09
C GLU A 58 -13.24 -6.69 -8.21
N ASN A 59 -12.01 -6.91 -7.72
CA ASN A 59 -11.30 -5.90 -6.92
C ASN A 59 -10.94 -4.66 -7.75
N ALA A 60 -10.58 -4.81 -9.02
CA ALA A 60 -10.36 -3.67 -9.92
C ALA A 60 -11.65 -2.86 -10.15
N ASN A 61 -12.77 -3.55 -10.39
CA ASN A 61 -14.06 -2.91 -10.66
C ASN A 61 -14.60 -2.16 -9.43
N VAL A 62 -14.51 -2.74 -8.22
CA VAL A 62 -14.96 -2.07 -7.00
C VAL A 62 -14.11 -0.83 -6.68
N LEU A 63 -12.79 -0.89 -6.90
CA LEU A 63 -11.89 0.26 -6.74
C LEU A 63 -12.25 1.40 -7.71
N ALA A 64 -12.58 1.08 -8.96
CA ALA A 64 -12.96 2.06 -9.96
C ALA A 64 -14.30 2.74 -9.64
N ARG A 65 -15.30 1.96 -9.19
CA ARG A 65 -16.57 2.51 -8.69
C ARG A 65 -16.36 3.43 -7.49
N TYR A 66 -15.57 3.00 -6.52
CA TYR A 66 -15.20 3.80 -5.35
C TYR A 66 -14.53 5.12 -5.75
N ALA A 67 -13.56 5.06 -6.67
CA ALA A 67 -12.80 6.22 -7.11
C ALA A 67 -13.69 7.26 -7.79
N THR A 68 -14.56 6.82 -8.68
CA THR A 68 -15.52 7.68 -9.39
C THR A 68 -16.46 8.39 -8.42
N ILE A 69 -17.00 7.66 -7.42
CA ILE A 69 -17.89 8.24 -6.41
C ILE A 69 -17.13 9.27 -5.55
N CYS A 70 -15.86 9.03 -5.21
CA CYS A 70 -15.06 10.00 -4.48
C CYS A 70 -14.84 11.29 -5.27
N GLN A 71 -14.45 11.17 -6.55
CA GLN A 71 -14.20 12.32 -7.42
C GLN A 71 -15.47 13.16 -7.63
N ALA A 72 -16.63 12.52 -7.83
CA ALA A 72 -17.92 13.20 -7.92
C ALA A 72 -18.29 14.00 -6.66
N ASN A 73 -17.70 13.67 -5.51
CA ASN A 73 -17.94 14.35 -4.23
C ASN A 73 -16.72 15.17 -3.75
N GLY A 74 -15.76 15.44 -4.64
CA GLY A 74 -14.62 16.31 -4.35
C GLY A 74 -13.58 15.71 -3.38
N LEU A 75 -13.51 14.38 -3.28
CA LEU A 75 -12.48 13.65 -2.55
C LEU A 75 -11.49 12.99 -3.52
N VAL A 76 -10.19 13.14 -3.27
CA VAL A 76 -9.16 12.37 -3.97
C VAL A 76 -9.21 10.90 -3.51
N PRO A 77 -9.45 9.91 -4.38
CA PRO A 77 -9.40 8.51 -3.99
C PRO A 77 -7.95 7.99 -3.95
N ILE A 78 -7.57 7.41 -2.82
CA ILE A 78 -6.41 6.52 -2.71
C ILE A 78 -6.87 5.11 -3.06
N VAL A 79 -6.41 4.61 -4.20
CA VAL A 79 -6.70 3.28 -4.75
C VAL A 79 -5.67 2.29 -4.17
N GLU A 80 -6.12 1.37 -3.31
CA GLU A 80 -5.23 0.43 -2.59
C GLU A 80 -5.53 -1.04 -2.98
N PRO A 81 -4.94 -1.55 -4.07
CA PRO A 81 -4.98 -2.97 -4.44
C PRO A 81 -3.81 -3.69 -3.75
N GLU A 82 -3.95 -4.05 -2.48
CA GLU A 82 -2.87 -4.71 -1.73
C GLU A 82 -2.74 -6.18 -2.13
N VAL A 83 -1.59 -6.53 -2.72
CA VAL A 83 -1.17 -7.92 -2.87
C VAL A 83 -0.41 -8.33 -1.61
N LEU A 84 -0.92 -9.32 -0.89
CA LEU A 84 -0.32 -9.79 0.37
C LEU A 84 1.01 -10.49 0.13
N CYS A 85 1.91 -10.38 1.11
CA CYS A 85 3.19 -11.07 1.14
C CYS A 85 3.11 -12.47 1.77
N ASP A 86 1.93 -12.98 2.12
CA ASP A 86 1.77 -14.34 2.65
C ASP A 86 2.25 -15.40 1.63
N GLY A 87 2.99 -16.41 2.10
CA GLY A 87 3.48 -17.54 1.30
C GLY A 87 4.98 -17.55 1.05
N ASP A 88 5.43 -18.52 0.25
CA ASP A 88 6.84 -18.85 -0.03
C ASP A 88 7.35 -18.37 -1.41
N HIS A 89 6.52 -17.60 -2.12
CA HIS A 89 6.79 -17.14 -3.47
C HIS A 89 8.02 -16.22 -3.55
N ASP A 90 8.76 -16.30 -4.66
CA ASP A 90 9.90 -15.43 -4.90
C ASP A 90 9.49 -14.01 -5.35
N ILE A 91 10.48 -13.11 -5.43
CA ILE A 91 10.27 -11.73 -5.86
C ILE A 91 9.77 -11.62 -7.30
N HIS A 92 10.12 -12.58 -8.17
CA HIS A 92 9.68 -12.58 -9.57
C HIS A 92 8.19 -12.90 -9.70
N ARG A 93 7.69 -13.84 -8.90
CA ARG A 93 6.27 -14.15 -8.78
C ARG A 93 5.51 -12.95 -8.22
N ALA A 94 6.02 -12.30 -7.16
CA ALA A 94 5.43 -11.08 -6.61
C ALA A 94 5.38 -9.95 -7.65
N GLN A 95 6.45 -9.75 -8.41
CA GLN A 95 6.51 -8.74 -9.47
C GLN A 95 5.46 -9.02 -10.56
N LYS A 96 5.40 -10.27 -11.05
CA LYS A 96 4.45 -10.68 -12.07
C LYS A 96 3.01 -10.46 -11.63
N VAL A 97 2.66 -10.86 -10.40
CA VAL A 97 1.30 -10.66 -9.89
C VAL A 97 0.99 -9.18 -9.75
N THR A 98 1.92 -8.38 -9.22
CA THR A 98 1.74 -6.93 -9.09
C THR A 98 1.51 -6.27 -10.45
N GLU A 99 2.30 -6.62 -11.47
CA GLU A 99 2.10 -6.12 -12.85
C GLU A 99 0.71 -6.48 -13.39
N GLN A 100 0.24 -7.72 -13.17
CA GLN A 100 -1.09 -8.15 -13.60
C GLN A 100 -2.20 -7.37 -12.87
N VAL A 101 -2.14 -7.30 -11.54
CA VAL A 101 -3.15 -6.60 -10.73
C VAL A 101 -3.25 -5.13 -11.14
N LEU A 102 -2.12 -4.44 -11.30
CA LEU A 102 -2.11 -3.04 -11.73
C LEU A 102 -2.73 -2.86 -13.13
N ALA A 103 -2.49 -3.78 -14.06
CA ALA A 103 -3.11 -3.72 -15.39
C ALA A 103 -4.65 -3.81 -15.33
N TYR A 104 -5.20 -4.71 -14.50
CA TYR A 104 -6.65 -4.78 -14.28
C TYR A 104 -7.18 -3.49 -13.62
N VAL A 105 -6.49 -2.99 -12.60
CA VAL A 105 -6.86 -1.76 -11.88
C VAL A 105 -6.93 -0.58 -12.85
N TYR A 106 -5.86 -0.28 -13.60
CA TYR A 106 -5.86 0.89 -14.46
C TYR A 106 -6.78 0.78 -15.66
N LYS A 107 -7.02 -0.44 -16.18
CA LYS A 107 -8.07 -0.66 -17.18
C LYS A 107 -9.46 -0.34 -16.61
N ALA A 108 -9.77 -0.82 -15.39
CA ALA A 108 -11.03 -0.52 -14.74
C ALA A 108 -11.19 0.98 -14.42
N LEU A 109 -10.13 1.65 -13.95
CA LEU A 109 -10.15 3.10 -13.74
C LEU A 109 -10.47 3.86 -15.03
N ALA A 110 -9.89 3.44 -16.17
CA ALA A 110 -10.19 4.05 -17.46
C ALA A 110 -11.63 3.78 -17.91
N ASP A 111 -12.15 2.57 -17.73
CA ASP A 111 -13.53 2.19 -18.10
C ASP A 111 -14.59 2.96 -17.29
N HIS A 112 -14.26 3.36 -16.07
CA HIS A 112 -15.12 4.16 -15.21
C HIS A 112 -14.85 5.68 -15.32
N HIS A 113 -14.04 6.09 -16.30
CA HIS A 113 -13.74 7.51 -16.57
C HIS A 113 -13.08 8.25 -15.39
N VAL A 114 -12.28 7.54 -14.59
CA VAL A 114 -11.57 8.13 -13.45
C VAL A 114 -10.49 9.09 -13.95
N TYR A 115 -10.48 10.31 -13.41
CA TYR A 115 -9.47 11.33 -13.70
C TYR A 115 -8.19 11.05 -12.91
N LEU A 116 -7.17 10.46 -13.56
CA LEU A 116 -5.99 9.89 -12.87
C LEU A 116 -5.15 10.93 -12.13
N GLU A 117 -5.04 12.15 -12.65
CA GLU A 117 -4.34 13.28 -12.03
C GLU A 117 -4.96 13.66 -10.67
N GLY A 118 -6.24 13.31 -10.46
CA GLY A 118 -6.97 13.47 -9.21
C GLY A 118 -7.03 12.20 -8.37
N THR A 119 -6.06 11.28 -8.49
CA THR A 119 -5.98 10.03 -7.70
C THR A 119 -4.63 9.87 -7.02
N LEU A 120 -4.52 8.91 -6.10
CA LEU A 120 -3.24 8.34 -5.65
C LEU A 120 -3.32 6.83 -5.69
N LEU A 121 -2.19 6.16 -5.96
CA LEU A 121 -2.07 4.71 -5.82
C LEU A 121 -1.43 4.38 -4.47
N LYS A 122 -1.93 3.36 -3.78
CA LYS A 122 -1.31 2.78 -2.58
C LYS A 122 -1.10 1.28 -2.80
N PRO A 123 -0.01 0.89 -3.48
CA PRO A 123 0.29 -0.51 -3.72
C PRO A 123 1.16 -1.09 -2.61
N ASN A 124 1.27 -2.41 -2.57
CA ASN A 124 2.38 -3.10 -1.91
C ASN A 124 3.71 -2.78 -2.63
N MET A 125 4.82 -2.87 -1.91
CA MET A 125 6.13 -3.03 -2.54
C MET A 125 6.25 -4.45 -3.12
N VAL A 126 7.11 -4.63 -4.12
CA VAL A 126 7.39 -5.96 -4.67
C VAL A 126 8.46 -6.62 -3.81
N THR A 127 8.02 -7.47 -2.89
CA THR A 127 8.87 -8.24 -1.98
C THR A 127 8.65 -9.74 -2.20
N PRO A 128 9.62 -10.61 -1.87
CA PRO A 128 9.32 -12.03 -1.76
C PRO A 128 8.27 -12.27 -0.67
N GLY A 129 7.67 -13.46 -0.72
CA GLY A 129 6.76 -13.93 0.31
C GLY A 129 7.46 -14.04 1.67
N GLN A 130 6.69 -13.92 2.74
CA GLN A 130 7.19 -13.93 4.12
C GLN A 130 7.94 -15.23 4.45
N ASP A 131 7.48 -16.35 3.89
CA ASP A 131 8.07 -17.68 4.10
C ASP A 131 9.09 -18.05 3.00
N CYS A 132 9.42 -17.11 2.11
CA CYS A 132 10.40 -17.36 1.05
C CYS A 132 11.79 -17.61 1.65
N PRO A 133 12.46 -18.73 1.34
CA PRO A 133 13.78 -19.03 1.87
C PRO A 133 14.87 -18.12 1.29
N HIS A 134 14.62 -17.51 0.13
CA HIS A 134 15.55 -16.63 -0.55
C HIS A 134 15.36 -15.18 -0.09
N LYS A 135 16.36 -14.66 0.63
CA LYS A 135 16.43 -13.24 0.96
C LYS A 135 16.91 -12.46 -0.27
N VAL A 136 16.37 -11.25 -0.41
CA VAL A 136 16.72 -10.28 -1.46
C VAL A 136 17.17 -8.99 -0.82
N SER A 137 17.99 -8.22 -1.51
CA SER A 137 18.43 -6.91 -1.03
C SER A 137 17.34 -5.84 -1.20
N HIS A 138 17.47 -4.73 -0.48
CA HIS A 138 16.58 -3.58 -0.64
C HIS A 138 16.65 -3.00 -2.06
N GLU A 139 17.82 -3.03 -2.70
CA GLU A 139 18.02 -2.59 -4.09
C GLU A 139 17.26 -3.48 -5.08
N GLU A 140 17.23 -4.80 -4.86
CA GLU A 140 16.45 -5.73 -5.66
C GLU A 140 14.94 -5.46 -5.51
N ILE A 141 14.46 -5.23 -4.28
CA ILE A 141 13.07 -4.80 -4.00
C ILE A 141 12.76 -3.48 -4.70
N GLY A 142 13.67 -2.51 -4.61
CA GLY A 142 13.54 -1.20 -5.25
C GLY A 142 13.42 -1.31 -6.76
N LEU A 143 14.30 -2.09 -7.40
CA LEU A 143 14.29 -2.31 -8.84
C LEU A 143 13.04 -3.06 -9.30
N ALA A 144 12.66 -4.14 -8.63
CA ALA A 144 11.48 -4.93 -8.96
C ALA A 144 10.19 -4.09 -8.84
N THR A 145 10.09 -3.31 -7.76
CA THR A 145 8.95 -2.41 -7.52
C THR A 145 8.85 -1.35 -8.59
N VAL A 146 9.92 -0.60 -8.86
CA VAL A 146 9.89 0.45 -9.90
C VAL A 146 9.62 -0.13 -11.29
N THR A 147 10.14 -1.32 -11.58
CA THR A 147 9.89 -2.01 -12.86
C THR A 147 8.42 -2.36 -13.02
N ALA A 148 7.78 -2.93 -12.00
CA ALA A 148 6.35 -3.24 -12.04
C ALA A 148 5.49 -1.99 -12.23
N LEU A 149 5.80 -0.92 -11.50
CA LEU A 149 5.08 0.35 -11.64
C LEU A 149 5.24 0.97 -13.03
N ARG A 150 6.46 0.97 -13.60
CA ARG A 150 6.73 1.42 -14.97
C ARG A 150 5.96 0.66 -16.05
N ARG A 151 5.58 -0.59 -15.78
CA ARG A 151 4.81 -1.42 -16.70
C ARG A 151 3.30 -1.31 -16.50
N GLY A 152 2.83 -0.91 -15.33
CA GLY A 152 1.41 -0.93 -14.97
C GLY A 152 0.74 0.43 -14.72
N VAL A 153 1.50 1.48 -14.38
CA VAL A 153 0.95 2.77 -13.93
C VAL A 153 1.07 3.82 -15.04
N PRO A 154 0.00 4.53 -15.43
CA PRO A 154 0.10 5.68 -16.33
C PRO A 154 0.81 6.88 -15.70
N ALA A 155 1.58 7.63 -16.48
CA ALA A 155 2.32 8.82 -16.03
C ALA A 155 1.44 9.93 -15.42
N ALA A 156 0.13 9.95 -15.74
CA ALA A 156 -0.83 10.93 -15.24
C ALA A 156 -1.08 10.85 -13.72
N VAL A 157 -0.84 9.70 -13.09
CA VAL A 157 -1.02 9.54 -11.64
C VAL A 157 -0.01 10.43 -10.90
N PRO A 158 -0.38 11.35 -10.00
CA PRO A 158 0.59 12.29 -9.43
C PRO A 158 1.54 11.63 -8.42
N GLY A 159 1.09 10.57 -7.74
CA GLY A 159 1.87 9.95 -6.69
C GLY A 159 1.44 8.54 -6.31
N ILE A 160 2.42 7.82 -5.78
CA ILE A 160 2.32 6.45 -5.28
C ILE A 160 2.76 6.48 -3.82
N THR A 161 1.87 6.06 -2.93
CA THR A 161 2.00 6.13 -1.48
C THR A 161 2.02 4.72 -0.90
N PHE A 162 3.19 4.08 -0.85
CA PHE A 162 3.28 2.65 -0.51
C PHE A 162 2.70 2.32 0.87
N LEU A 163 2.02 1.18 0.96
CA LEU A 163 1.74 0.53 2.24
C LEU A 163 2.99 -0.20 2.74
N SER A 164 3.17 -0.29 4.05
CA SER A 164 4.30 -1.03 4.64
C SER A 164 4.07 -2.54 4.69
N GLY A 165 2.82 -3.00 4.62
CA GLY A 165 2.50 -4.42 4.78
C GLY A 165 3.00 -4.93 6.14
N GLY A 166 3.63 -6.10 6.15
CA GLY A 166 4.27 -6.72 7.32
C GLY A 166 5.73 -6.35 7.57
N GLN A 167 6.29 -5.39 6.81
CA GLN A 167 7.67 -4.96 6.96
C GLN A 167 7.94 -4.35 8.34
N SER A 168 9.15 -4.50 8.85
CA SER A 168 9.63 -3.75 10.02
C SER A 168 9.66 -2.24 9.73
N GLU A 169 9.78 -1.40 10.77
CA GLU A 169 9.92 0.05 10.58
C GLU A 169 11.20 0.39 9.80
N LEU A 170 12.28 -0.37 10.03
CA LEU A 170 13.56 -0.21 9.33
C LEU A 170 13.47 -0.65 7.86
N ASP A 171 12.93 -1.85 7.60
CA ASP A 171 12.83 -2.39 6.23
C ASP A 171 11.93 -1.51 5.37
N ALA A 172 10.80 -1.04 5.90
CA ALA A 172 9.89 -0.16 5.17
C ALA A 172 10.57 1.18 4.79
N THR A 173 11.47 1.68 5.63
CA THR A 173 12.25 2.89 5.38
C THR A 173 13.35 2.63 4.35
N ALA A 174 14.11 1.55 4.52
CA ALA A 174 15.21 1.16 3.62
C ALA A 174 14.71 0.80 2.21
N ASN A 175 13.62 0.05 2.10
CA ASN A 175 12.99 -0.27 0.83
C ASN A 175 12.46 0.98 0.12
N LEU A 176 11.82 1.90 0.83
CA LEU A 176 11.37 3.17 0.24
C LEU A 176 12.54 4.02 -0.27
N HIS A 177 13.66 4.02 0.46
CA HIS A 177 14.89 4.67 0.03
C HIS A 177 15.41 4.03 -1.26
N ALA A 178 15.54 2.70 -1.30
CA ALA A 178 15.99 1.95 -2.48
C ALA A 178 15.09 2.16 -3.70
N ILE A 179 13.77 2.24 -3.51
CA ILE A 179 12.79 2.60 -4.55
C ILE A 179 13.09 3.98 -5.14
N ASN A 180 13.39 4.97 -4.29
CA ASN A 180 13.66 6.34 -4.75
C ASN A 180 15.05 6.50 -5.39
N THR A 181 16.04 5.71 -4.97
CA THR A 181 17.40 5.70 -5.56
C THR A 181 17.56 4.76 -6.76
N ALA A 182 16.58 3.87 -7.02
CA ALA A 182 16.60 3.00 -8.18
C ALA A 182 16.78 3.78 -9.49
N LYS A 183 17.64 3.29 -10.39
CA LYS A 183 18.03 4.02 -11.61
C LYS A 183 16.91 4.32 -12.62
N PRO A 184 15.87 3.47 -12.82
CA PRO A 184 14.86 3.74 -13.84
C PRO A 184 14.10 5.05 -13.62
N LEU A 185 13.58 5.65 -14.70
CA LEU A 185 12.76 6.85 -14.65
C LEU A 185 11.48 6.60 -13.85
N LYS A 186 11.12 7.55 -12.98
CA LYS A 186 9.93 7.50 -12.13
C LYS A 186 9.11 8.77 -12.38
N PRO A 187 8.07 8.75 -13.23
CA PRO A 187 7.29 9.95 -13.55
C PRO A 187 6.32 10.37 -12.44
N TRP A 188 6.28 9.63 -11.33
CA TRP A 188 5.42 9.88 -10.17
C TRP A 188 6.23 10.21 -8.93
N LYS A 189 5.61 10.87 -7.95
CA LYS A 189 6.17 10.93 -6.59
C LYS A 189 6.04 9.55 -5.93
N LEU A 190 7.14 9.03 -5.37
CA LEU A 190 7.17 7.75 -4.64
C LEU A 190 7.38 8.02 -3.16
N THR A 191 6.35 7.81 -2.35
CA THR A 191 6.35 8.12 -0.91
C THR A 191 5.57 7.06 -0.13
N PHE A 192 5.27 7.31 1.15
CA PHE A 192 4.69 6.35 2.07
C PHE A 192 3.25 6.70 2.50
N SER A 193 2.47 5.66 2.77
CA SER A 193 1.20 5.70 3.51
C SER A 193 1.24 4.60 4.58
N TYR A 194 2.04 4.84 5.62
CA TYR A 194 2.36 3.84 6.63
C TYR A 194 1.47 3.93 7.87
N GLY A 195 1.01 2.76 8.33
CA GLY A 195 0.42 2.57 9.65
C GLY A 195 1.47 1.98 10.60
N ARG A 196 1.57 0.65 10.62
CA ARG A 196 2.49 -0.10 11.51
C ARG A 196 3.93 0.41 11.44
N ALA A 197 4.49 0.60 10.24
CA ALA A 197 5.89 1.05 10.07
C ALA A 197 6.18 2.48 10.57
N LEU A 198 5.16 3.21 11.04
CA LEU A 198 5.29 4.56 11.58
C LEU A 198 4.86 4.62 13.07
N GLN A 199 4.17 3.58 13.56
CA GLN A 199 3.50 3.61 14.86
C GLN A 199 3.93 2.47 15.81
N ALA A 200 4.59 1.41 15.33
CA ALA A 200 4.89 0.25 16.16
C ALA A 200 5.78 0.61 17.37
N SER A 201 6.89 1.32 17.15
CA SER A 201 7.75 1.78 18.24
C SER A 201 7.09 2.90 19.06
N VAL A 202 6.21 3.70 18.45
CA VAL A 202 5.45 4.76 19.13
C VAL A 202 4.52 4.16 20.18
N LEU A 203 3.77 3.12 19.82
CA LEU A 203 2.85 2.43 20.72
C LEU A 203 3.61 1.74 21.86
N LYS A 204 4.77 1.12 21.57
CA LYS A 204 5.65 0.51 22.58
C LYS A 204 6.22 1.54 23.55
N ALA A 205 6.58 2.73 23.08
CA ALA A 205 7.06 3.81 23.92
C ALA A 205 5.95 4.40 24.79
N TRP A 206 4.74 4.58 24.23
CA TRP A 206 3.61 5.18 24.95
C TRP A 206 3.05 4.28 26.05
N GLN A 207 2.81 3.00 25.76
CA GLN A 207 2.18 2.03 26.68
C GLN A 207 0.81 2.46 27.23
N GLY A 208 0.12 3.41 26.59
CA GLY A 208 -1.15 3.94 27.09
C GLY A 208 -1.01 4.86 28.32
N LYS A 209 0.19 5.35 28.61
CA LYS A 209 0.50 6.15 29.81
C LYS A 209 0.77 7.61 29.44
N ASP A 210 0.08 8.54 30.09
CA ASP A 210 0.19 9.98 29.80
C ASP A 210 1.62 10.51 30.06
N GLU A 211 2.31 9.97 31.07
CA GLU A 211 3.70 10.32 31.36
C GLU A 211 4.68 9.97 30.22
N ASN A 212 4.29 9.09 29.30
CA ASN A 212 5.13 8.65 28.17
C ASN A 212 4.82 9.40 26.86
N VAL A 213 3.87 10.34 26.84
CA VAL A 213 3.44 11.03 25.61
C VAL A 213 4.62 11.69 24.90
N GLU A 214 5.47 12.42 25.62
CA GLU A 214 6.64 13.08 25.01
C GLU A 214 7.65 12.09 24.43
N ALA A 215 7.87 10.96 25.12
CA ALA A 215 8.76 9.90 24.64
C ALA A 215 8.23 9.28 23.35
N ALA A 216 6.92 8.98 23.30
CA ALA A 216 6.27 8.45 22.11
C ALA A 216 6.29 9.44 20.93
N GLN A 217 6.07 10.73 21.19
CA GLN A 217 6.15 11.78 20.17
C GLN A 217 7.56 11.90 19.57
N LYS A 218 8.62 11.80 20.39
CA LYS A 218 10.00 11.79 19.90
C LYS A 218 10.26 10.63 18.95
N VAL A 219 9.76 9.43 19.28
CA VAL A 219 9.86 8.25 18.40
C VAL A 219 9.09 8.46 17.10
N PHE A 220 7.88 9.02 17.17
CA PHE A 220 7.08 9.32 15.98
C PHE A 220 7.78 10.31 15.05
N LEU A 221 8.33 11.40 15.59
CA LEU A 221 9.06 12.41 14.81
C LEU A 221 10.31 11.80 14.15
N HIS A 222 11.02 10.93 14.85
CA HIS A 222 12.14 10.19 14.28
C HIS A 222 11.72 9.33 13.08
N ARG A 223 10.64 8.54 13.22
CA ARG A 223 10.09 7.72 12.10
C ARG A 223 9.55 8.55 10.95
N ALA A 224 8.86 9.64 11.23
CA ALA A 224 8.39 10.57 10.20
C ALA A 224 9.57 11.18 9.42
N LYS A 225 10.64 11.61 10.12
CA LYS A 225 11.83 12.18 9.49
C LYS A 225 12.56 11.16 8.62
N ALA A 226 12.78 9.94 9.12
CA ALA A 226 13.48 8.91 8.37
C ALA A 226 12.72 8.50 7.09
N ASN A 227 11.41 8.27 7.19
CA ASN A 227 10.58 8.00 6.02
C ASN A 227 10.53 9.18 5.04
N GLY A 228 10.53 10.42 5.54
CA GLY A 228 10.66 11.62 4.73
C GLY A 228 11.98 11.69 3.96
N MET A 229 13.10 11.34 4.61
CA MET A 229 14.42 11.24 3.95
C MET A 229 14.46 10.10 2.93
N ALA A 230 13.83 8.95 3.24
CA ALA A 230 13.72 7.82 2.33
C ALA A 230 12.92 8.17 1.06
N ALA A 231 11.80 8.89 1.20
CA ALA A 231 11.01 9.40 0.08
C ALA A 231 11.78 10.39 -0.82
N MET A 232 12.86 11.00 -0.32
CA MET A 232 13.76 11.85 -1.10
C MET A 232 15.00 11.11 -1.61
N GLY A 233 15.17 9.82 -1.31
CA GLY A 233 16.38 9.06 -1.63
C GLY A 233 17.61 9.52 -0.84
N LYS A 234 17.42 10.06 0.37
CA LYS A 234 18.48 10.66 1.21
C LYS A 234 18.56 10.04 2.62
N TYR A 235 17.98 8.87 2.82
CA TYR A 235 18.07 8.16 4.08
C TYR A 235 19.44 7.48 4.18
N GLU A 236 20.17 7.75 5.25
CA GLU A 236 21.56 7.30 5.45
C GLU A 236 21.65 6.02 6.30
N GLY A 237 20.51 5.40 6.60
CA GLY A 237 20.43 4.28 7.52
C GLY A 237 20.26 4.71 8.98
N GLU A 238 19.97 3.74 9.82
CA GLU A 238 20.00 3.88 11.28
C GLU A 238 20.40 2.54 11.89
N ASP A 239 20.89 2.57 13.12
CA ASP A 239 21.28 1.35 13.82
C ASP A 239 20.09 0.39 13.97
N ALA A 240 20.29 -0.88 13.63
CA ALA A 240 19.26 -1.91 13.66
C ALA A 240 18.87 -2.39 15.08
N ALA A 241 18.96 -1.52 16.08
CA ALA A 241 18.71 -1.85 17.47
C ALA A 241 17.24 -1.64 17.86
N GLY A 242 16.65 -2.67 18.47
CA GLY A 242 15.38 -2.57 19.17
C GLY A 242 14.12 -2.74 18.32
N ALA A 243 13.00 -2.22 18.83
CA ALA A 243 11.65 -2.50 18.33
C ALA A 243 11.40 -2.16 16.86
N ALA A 244 12.18 -1.26 16.28
CA ALA A 244 12.04 -0.83 14.90
C ALA A 244 12.44 -1.92 13.88
N ALA A 245 13.33 -2.85 14.27
CA ALA A 245 13.81 -3.93 13.42
C ALA A 245 12.89 -5.16 13.43
N GLU A 246 11.91 -5.22 14.34
CA GLU A 246 11.01 -6.36 14.45
C GLU A 246 10.04 -6.43 13.27
N SER A 247 9.83 -7.63 12.72
CA SER A 247 8.81 -7.84 11.70
C SER A 247 7.43 -7.49 12.26
N LEU A 248 6.64 -6.76 11.46
CA LEU A 248 5.29 -6.34 11.82
C LEU A 248 4.23 -7.21 11.13
N PHE A 249 4.64 -8.34 10.54
CA PHE A 249 3.77 -9.24 9.80
C PHE A 249 2.71 -9.88 10.69
N ILE A 250 1.49 -9.96 10.16
CA ILE A 250 0.36 -10.68 10.74
C ILE A 250 -0.23 -11.50 9.61
N ALA A 251 -0.22 -12.82 9.74
CA ALA A 251 -0.74 -13.73 8.71
C ALA A 251 -2.21 -13.41 8.43
N LYS A 252 -2.57 -13.34 7.13
CA LYS A 252 -3.94 -13.08 6.66
C LYS A 252 -4.58 -11.83 7.29
N HIS A 253 -3.80 -10.77 7.48
CA HIS A 253 -4.28 -9.57 8.16
C HIS A 253 -5.51 -8.94 7.48
N ALA A 254 -6.62 -8.92 8.21
CA ALA A 254 -7.83 -8.15 7.91
C ALA A 254 -7.99 -7.04 8.97
N TYR A 255 -8.31 -5.83 8.51
CA TYR A 255 -8.67 -4.69 9.35
C TYR A 255 -10.15 -4.74 9.74
#